data_AF-A0AAV9WGI1-F1
#
_entry.id   AF-A0AAV9WGI1-F1
#
_cell.length_a   1.000
_cell.length_b   1.000
_cell.length_c   1.000
_cell.angle_alpha   90.00
_cell.angle_beta   90.00
_cell.angle_gamma   90.00
#
_symmetry.space_group_name_H-M   'P 1'
#
loop_
_entity.id
_entity.type
_entity.pdbx_description
1 polymer ?
#
loop_
_entity_poly.entity_id
_entity_poly.type
_entity_poly.pdbx_seq_one_letter_code
_entity_poly.pdbx_strand_id
1 'polypeptide(L)'
;MSASSKYKPTEHGGLKEDGTEDKRANPEHGFGGQNREHVAQIGRKGGQTQPDDIYKPSEHGGLKTDGTEDKRTRPEHGFGSRPTEEVQNIGRKGGLAHGNQSEDYE
;
A
#
# COMPACT_ATOMS: atom_id res chain seq x y z
N MET A 1 -25.78 -0.22 -16.66
CA MET A 1 -24.57 -1.06 -16.51
C MET A 1 -24.68 -1.77 -15.18
N SER A 2 -24.93 -3.08 -15.21
CA SER A 2 -25.11 -3.87 -13.99
C SER A 2 -23.79 -3.89 -13.23
N ALA A 3 -23.79 -3.51 -11.95
CA ALA A 3 -22.60 -3.63 -11.12
C ALA A 3 -22.20 -5.11 -11.09
N SER A 4 -21.12 -5.46 -11.79
CA SER A 4 -20.50 -6.78 -11.63
C SER A 4 -20.12 -6.88 -10.16
N SER A 5 -20.87 -7.69 -9.42
CA SER A 5 -20.61 -8.00 -8.02
C SER A 5 -19.27 -8.71 -7.96
N LYS A 6 -18.21 -7.95 -7.65
CA LYS A 6 -16.85 -8.45 -7.60
C LYS A 6 -16.76 -9.57 -6.56
N TYR A 7 -16.27 -10.73 -6.98
CA TYR A 7 -16.14 -11.90 -6.12
C TYR A 7 -15.28 -11.61 -4.89
N LYS A 8 -15.74 -12.07 -3.73
CA LYS A 8 -15.05 -11.92 -2.45
C LYS A 8 -14.80 -13.31 -1.85
N PRO A 9 -13.55 -13.78 -1.84
CA PRO A 9 -13.20 -15.08 -1.28
C PRO A 9 -13.73 -15.30 0.14
N THR A 10 -13.74 -14.25 0.95
CA THR A 10 -14.26 -14.28 2.32
C THR A 10 -15.74 -14.62 2.43
N GLU A 11 -16.54 -14.32 1.40
CA GLU A 11 -17.97 -14.68 1.33
C GLU A 11 -18.18 -16.12 0.81
N HIS A 12 -17.12 -16.77 0.33
CA HIS A 12 -17.10 -18.11 -0.27
C HIS A 12 -16.12 -19.06 0.43
N GLY A 13 -16.06 -19.00 1.77
CA GLY A 13 -15.24 -19.93 2.56
C GLY A 13 -13.72 -19.75 2.40
N GLY A 14 -13.28 -18.61 1.86
CA GLY A 14 -11.87 -18.33 1.58
C GLY A 14 -11.39 -18.87 0.24
N LEU A 15 -12.27 -19.37 -0.62
CA LEU A 15 -11.92 -19.86 -1.95
C LEU A 15 -11.90 -18.72 -2.98
N LYS A 16 -11.17 -18.91 -4.07
CA LYS A 16 -11.23 -18.06 -5.27
C LYS A 16 -12.37 -18.54 -6.18
N GLU A 17 -12.63 -17.78 -7.25
CA GLU A 17 -13.62 -18.14 -8.27
C GLU A 17 -13.36 -19.52 -8.90
N ASP A 18 -12.08 -19.93 -9.01
CA ASP A 18 -11.65 -21.24 -9.52
C ASP A 18 -11.77 -22.38 -8.48
N GLY A 19 -12.25 -22.09 -7.27
CA GLY A 19 -12.37 -23.05 -6.17
C GLY A 19 -11.07 -23.35 -5.43
N THR A 20 -9.94 -22.75 -5.82
CA THR A 20 -8.68 -22.88 -5.07
C THR A 20 -8.68 -21.97 -3.84
N GLU A 21 -7.91 -22.32 -2.82
CA GLU A 21 -7.81 -21.47 -1.62
C GLU A 21 -7.17 -20.10 -1.95
N ASP A 22 -7.79 -19.01 -1.48
CA ASP A 22 -7.18 -17.69 -1.46
C ASP A 22 -6.37 -17.51 -0.17
N LYS A 23 -5.04 -17.56 -0.31
CA LYS A 23 -4.09 -17.36 0.79
C LYS A 23 -4.31 -16.06 1.55
N ARG A 24 -4.88 -15.01 0.93
CA ARG A 24 -5.17 -13.74 1.60
C ARG A 24 -6.29 -13.83 2.63
N ALA A 25 -7.16 -14.84 2.51
CA ALA A 25 -8.22 -15.12 3.46
C ALA A 25 -7.76 -16.03 4.62
N ASN A 26 -6.59 -16.66 4.50
CA ASN A 26 -6.05 -17.60 5.48
C ASN A 26 -5.20 -16.87 6.56
N PRO A 27 -5.40 -17.18 7.86
CA PRO A 27 -4.63 -16.58 8.96
C PRO A 27 -3.13 -16.94 8.98
N GLU A 28 -2.67 -17.99 8.29
CA GLU A 28 -1.24 -18.36 8.23
C GLU A 28 -0.42 -17.42 7.33
N HIS A 29 -1.04 -16.81 6.32
CA HIS A 29 -0.36 -16.03 5.29
C HIS A 29 -0.57 -14.52 5.42
N GLY A 30 -1.12 -14.06 6.55
CA GLY A 30 -1.34 -12.64 6.84
C GLY A 30 -2.38 -12.41 7.94
N PHE A 31 -3.21 -11.38 7.75
CA PHE A 31 -4.28 -11.02 8.68
C PHE A 31 -5.67 -11.51 8.22
N GLY A 32 -5.70 -12.37 7.19
CA GLY A 32 -6.92 -12.95 6.62
C GLY A 32 -7.65 -13.81 7.65
N GLY A 33 -8.98 -13.67 7.74
CA GLY A 33 -9.81 -14.47 8.64
C GLY A 33 -9.62 -14.17 10.14
N GLN A 34 -8.73 -13.26 10.51
CA GLN A 34 -8.52 -12.85 11.91
C GLN A 34 -9.55 -11.81 12.35
N ASN A 35 -9.71 -11.65 13.67
CA ASN A 35 -10.61 -10.65 14.24
C ASN A 35 -10.12 -9.22 13.90
N ARG A 36 -11.01 -8.39 13.34
CA ARG A 36 -10.74 -7.01 12.93
C ARG A 36 -10.16 -6.14 14.04
N GLU A 37 -10.62 -6.31 15.29
CA GLU A 37 -10.16 -5.53 16.44
C GLU A 37 -8.72 -5.87 16.81
N HIS A 38 -8.37 -7.16 16.78
CA HIS A 38 -7.01 -7.64 17.00
C HIS A 38 -6.05 -7.10 15.93
N VAL A 39 -6.43 -7.22 14.65
CA VAL A 39 -5.64 -6.69 13.53
C VAL A 39 -5.49 -5.17 13.65
N ALA A 40 -6.56 -4.46 14.01
CA ALA A 40 -6.50 -3.01 14.23
C ALA A 40 -5.60 -2.62 15.41
N GLN A 41 -5.58 -3.40 16.48
CA GLN A 41 -4.68 -3.17 17.61
C GLN A 41 -3.22 -3.36 17.22
N ILE A 42 -2.89 -4.42 16.49
CA ILE A 42 -1.54 -4.66 15.95
C ILE A 42 -1.13 -3.50 15.05
N GLY A 43 -1.99 -3.09 14.13
CA GLY A 43 -1.73 -1.96 13.23
C GLY A 43 -1.46 -0.65 13.99
N ARG A 44 -2.27 -0.34 15.01
CA ARG A 44 -2.05 0.84 15.86
C ARG A 44 -0.71 0.76 16.60
N LYS A 45 -0.40 -0.38 17.22
CA LYS A 45 0.86 -0.57 17.94
C LYS A 45 2.07 -0.44 17.01
N GLY A 46 2.00 -1.00 15.80
CA GLY A 46 3.04 -0.84 14.78
C GLY A 46 3.25 0.62 14.38
N GLY A 47 2.15 1.37 14.20
CA GLY A 47 2.18 2.80 13.86
C GLY A 47 2.72 3.71 14.97
N GLN A 48 2.57 3.33 16.25
CA GLN A 48 3.04 4.09 17.41
C GLN A 48 4.54 3.99 17.68
N THR A 49 5.31 3.27 16.86
CA THR A 49 6.76 3.16 17.02
C THR A 49 7.53 4.42 16.63
N GLN A 50 6.85 5.40 16.04
CA GLN A 50 7.44 6.67 15.66
C GLN A 50 7.34 7.67 16.83
N PRO A 51 8.39 8.46 17.10
CA PRO A 51 8.31 9.55 18.07
C PRO A 51 7.35 10.65 17.58
N ASP A 52 6.80 11.44 18.49
CA ASP A 52 5.91 12.57 18.15
C ASP A 52 6.64 13.62 17.31
N ASP A 53 7.91 13.89 17.64
CA ASP A 53 8.78 14.82 16.91
C ASP A 53 9.80 14.07 16.06
N ILE A 54 9.44 13.84 14.80
CA ILE A 54 10.32 13.26 13.79
C ILE A 54 11.05 14.39 13.08
N TYR A 55 12.38 14.33 13.06
CA TYR A 55 13.18 15.24 12.23
C TYR A 55 12.81 15.09 10.75
N LYS A 56 12.38 16.19 10.12
CA LYS A 56 11.98 16.24 8.72
C LYS A 56 13.04 16.98 7.89
N PRO A 57 13.85 16.26 7.10
CA PRO A 57 14.86 16.88 6.24
C PRO A 57 14.31 17.99 5.33
N SER A 58 13.07 17.86 4.87
CA SER A 58 12.39 18.87 4.05
C SER A 58 12.24 20.23 4.75
N GLU A 59 12.11 20.25 6.08
CA GLU A 59 12.03 21.48 6.88
C GLU A 59 13.42 22.10 7.12
N HIS A 60 14.50 21.36 6.80
CA HIS A 60 15.90 21.76 7.00
C HIS A 60 16.69 21.76 5.68
N GLY A 61 16.07 22.25 4.59
CA GLY A 61 16.74 22.40 3.29
C GLY A 61 17.15 21.09 2.63
N GLY A 62 16.55 19.96 3.03
CA GLY A 62 16.88 18.63 2.54
C GLY A 62 18.03 17.95 3.27
N LEU A 63 18.49 18.50 4.41
CA LEU A 63 19.59 17.93 5.17
C LEU A 63 19.11 16.95 6.25
N LYS A 64 19.95 15.99 6.61
CA LYS A 64 19.79 15.11 7.77
C LYS A 64 20.32 15.78 9.03
N THR A 65 20.12 15.14 10.18
CA THR A 65 20.65 15.59 11.47
C THR A 65 22.18 15.68 11.52
N ASP A 66 22.88 14.92 10.68
CA ASP A 66 24.35 14.97 10.54
C ASP A 66 24.84 16.04 9.54
N GLY A 67 23.93 16.82 8.96
CA GLY A 67 24.21 17.84 7.96
C GLY A 67 24.45 17.31 6.54
N THR A 68 24.37 15.99 6.32
CA THR A 68 24.45 15.41 4.98
C THR A 68 23.12 15.54 4.24
N GLU A 69 23.14 15.60 2.92
CA GLU A 69 21.92 15.64 2.11
C GLU A 69 21.11 14.34 2.26
N ASP A 70 19.80 14.48 2.50
CA ASP A 70 18.85 13.37 2.43
C ASP A 70 18.41 13.15 0.98
N LYS A 71 18.84 12.02 0.40
CA LYS A 71 18.47 11.65 -0.98
C LYS A 71 16.95 11.59 -1.18
N ARG A 72 16.15 11.33 -0.15
CA ARG A 72 14.68 11.25 -0.26
C ARG A 72 14.05 12.59 -0.61
N THR A 73 14.72 13.71 -0.32
CA THR A 73 14.28 15.05 -0.72
C THR A 73 14.77 15.43 -2.11
N ARG A 74 15.39 14.52 -2.88
CA ARG A 74 15.77 14.79 -4.27
C ARG A 74 14.67 14.31 -5.22
N PRO A 75 14.31 15.07 -6.26
CA PRO A 75 13.35 14.64 -7.27
C PRO A 75 13.74 13.32 -7.97
N GLU A 76 15.05 13.04 -8.09
CA GLU A 76 15.56 11.82 -8.74
C GLU A 76 15.32 10.54 -7.91
N HIS A 77 15.36 10.65 -6.58
CA HIS A 77 15.34 9.49 -5.69
C HIS A 77 14.05 9.37 -4.87
N GLY A 78 13.21 10.39 -4.86
CA GLY A 78 11.95 10.38 -4.13
C GLY A 78 10.89 11.32 -4.71
N PHE A 79 9.72 11.28 -4.10
CA PHE A 79 8.58 12.16 -4.45
C PHE A 79 8.54 13.44 -3.62
N GLY A 80 9.41 13.58 -2.62
CA GLY A 80 9.36 14.66 -1.62
C GLY A 80 9.56 16.07 -2.19
N SER A 81 10.19 16.18 -3.37
CA SER A 81 10.45 17.45 -4.06
C SER A 81 9.83 17.53 -5.45
N ARG A 82 8.97 16.56 -5.81
CA ARG A 82 8.25 16.57 -7.07
C ARG A 82 6.92 17.33 -6.91
N PRO A 83 6.45 18.03 -7.95
CA PRO A 83 5.13 18.66 -7.93
C PRO A 83 4.04 17.59 -7.79
N THR A 84 3.01 17.91 -7.00
CA THR A 84 1.91 16.98 -6.69
C THR A 84 1.26 16.39 -7.95
N GLU A 85 1.07 17.19 -8.99
CA GLU A 85 0.47 16.74 -10.26
C GLU A 85 1.28 15.63 -10.93
N GLU A 86 2.61 15.74 -10.92
CA GLU A 86 3.51 14.73 -11.50
C GLU A 86 3.40 13.42 -10.71
N VAL A 87 3.44 13.49 -9.38
CA VAL A 87 3.30 12.32 -8.51
C VAL A 87 1.95 11.64 -8.69
N GLN A 88 0.87 12.42 -8.82
CA GLN A 88 -0.47 11.90 -9.08
C GLN A 88 -0.56 11.22 -10.44
N ASN A 89 0.06 11.78 -11.48
CA ASN A 89 0.09 11.18 -12.82
C ASN A 89 0.87 9.86 -12.83
N ILE A 90 2.00 9.79 -12.12
CA ILE A 90 2.77 8.55 -11.93
C ILE A 90 1.94 7.51 -11.19
N GLY A 91 1.30 7.89 -10.08
CA GLY A 91 0.43 7.00 -9.30
C GLY A 91 -0.75 6.48 -10.12
N ARG A 92 -1.39 7.35 -10.91
CA ARG A 92 -2.48 6.97 -11.82
C ARG A 92 -1.99 5.97 -12.87
N LYS A 93 -0.86 6.24 -13.53
CA LYS A 93 -0.27 5.34 -14.53
C LYS A 93 0.08 3.98 -13.94
N GLY A 94 0.68 3.95 -12.74
CA GLY A 94 1.00 2.71 -12.04
C GLY A 94 -0.24 1.90 -11.66
N GLY A 95 -1.30 2.56 -11.17
CA GLY A 95 -2.57 1.90 -10.85
C GLY A 95 -3.28 1.31 -12.07
N LEU A 96 -3.21 2.00 -13.22
CA LEU A 96 -3.77 1.49 -14.48
C LEU A 96 -3.00 0.29 -15.03
N ALA A 97 -1.67 0.26 -14.89
CA ALA A 97 -0.83 -0.85 -15.37
C ALA A 97 -1.15 -2.19 -14.70
N HIS A 98 -1.59 -2.18 -13.43
CA HIS A 98 -2.00 -3.39 -12.71
C HIS A 98 -3.51 -3.69 -12.78
N GLY A 99 -4.33 -2.78 -13.31
CA GLY A 99 -5.79 -2.93 -13.39
C GLY A 99 -6.31 -3.68 -14.63
N ASN A 100 -5.49 -3.81 -15.68
CA ASN A 100 -5.84 -4.43 -16.97
C ASN A 100 -5.04 -5.72 -17.23
N GLN A 101 -5.04 -6.66 -16.28
CA GLN A 101 -4.69 -8.05 -16.57
C GLN A 101 -5.95 -8.90 -16.45
N SER A 102 -6.91 -8.64 -17.33
CA SER A 102 -7.99 -9.56 -17.64
C SER A 102 -7.72 -10.13 -19.03
N GLU A 103 -7.42 -11.43 -19.04
CA GLU A 103 -7.75 -12.40 -20.08
C GLU A 103 -7.01 -12.29 -21.42
N ASP A 104 -5.98 -13.14 -21.55
CA ASP A 104 -5.73 -13.93 -22.76
C ASP A 104 -5.21 -15.31 -22.28
N TYR A 105 -6.13 -16.26 -22.11
CA TYR A 105 -5.82 -17.69 -22.08
C TYR A 105 -6.58 -18.31 -23.26
N GLU A 106 -5.82 -18.67 -24.30
CA GLU A 106 -6.27 -19.45 -25.45
C GLU A 106 -6.44 -20.93 -25.09
#